data_AF-A0A0N9HXQ9-F1
#
_entry.id   AF-A0A0N9HXQ9-F1
#
_cell.length_a   1.000
_cell.length_b   1.000
_cell.length_c   1.000
_cell.angle_alpha   90.00
_cell.angle_beta   90.00
_cell.angle_gamma   90.00
#
_symmetry.space_group_name_H-M   'P 1'
#
loop_
_entity.id
_entity.type
_entity.pdbx_description
1 polymer ?
#
loop_
_entity_poly.entity_id
_entity_poly.type
_entity_poly.pdbx_seq_one_letter_code
_entity_poly.pdbx_strand_id
1 'polypeptide(L)'
;MSEGGITAQPGVAPAARRTAGTMFAALHGTWVPHDWSDPEADAYSLFHHRSLAMGWLDDRSAAGDFGDRMLRAPGLWGMNDAGWGHPLGTDDTNLVSWFQVEASAVADDRPLPVQPFLRCAVDATALAGALTLSALQVLLPVQGLFDSQRPAYAPVPATRTGPWFAGRAPRSRTSVAIGLNSGQDPAIPAIADNLADYLGSAGQDVFTYRSHDFAVPDTMPGPPFGDHLWNGPPGNGVVVYGDLVEWSCDAAGWVAEILADAAARLGAATPLLLTIAPESRQ
;
A
#
# COMPACT_ATOMS: atom_id res chain seq x y z
N MET A 1 -49.12 5.17 32.34
CA MET A 1 -48.51 5.44 31.02
C MET A 1 -47.40 6.43 31.26
N SER A 2 -46.16 5.98 31.18
CA SER A 2 -44.98 6.80 31.48
C SER A 2 -44.11 6.81 30.23
N GLU A 3 -43.96 7.99 29.64
CA GLU A 3 -43.00 8.26 28.57
C GLU A 3 -41.58 8.14 29.14
N GLY A 4 -40.86 7.11 28.72
CA GLY A 4 -39.44 6.94 28.99
C GLY A 4 -38.62 7.76 28.01
N GLY A 5 -38.40 9.04 28.33
CA GLY A 5 -37.48 9.90 27.58
C GLY A 5 -36.07 9.37 27.65
N ILE A 6 -35.49 9.03 26.50
CA ILE A 6 -34.08 8.69 26.37
C ILE A 6 -33.28 9.99 26.50
N THR A 7 -32.73 10.24 27.68
CA THR A 7 -31.73 11.27 27.92
C THR A 7 -30.48 10.97 27.08
N ALA A 8 -30.20 11.82 26.10
CA ALA A 8 -28.94 11.84 25.37
C ALA A 8 -27.78 12.14 26.34
N GLN A 9 -26.84 11.21 26.48
CA GLN A 9 -25.60 11.45 27.23
C GLN A 9 -24.63 12.28 26.36
N PRO A 10 -24.13 13.43 26.85
CA PRO A 10 -23.05 14.15 26.20
C PRO A 10 -21.75 13.36 26.39
N GLY A 11 -21.06 13.02 25.29
CA GLY A 11 -19.72 12.41 25.35
C GLY A 11 -19.54 11.10 24.59
N VAL A 12 -20.60 10.52 24.02
CA VAL A 12 -20.44 9.42 23.05
C VAL A 12 -20.36 10.03 21.65
N ALA A 13 -19.12 10.31 21.21
CA ALA A 13 -18.88 10.48 19.78
C ALA A 13 -19.42 9.23 19.07
N PRO A 14 -20.08 9.37 17.89
CA PRO A 14 -20.38 8.20 17.06
C PRO A 14 -19.10 7.39 16.95
N ALA A 15 -19.14 6.10 17.31
CA ALA A 15 -17.97 5.24 17.41
C ALA A 15 -16.99 5.60 16.29
N ALA A 16 -15.86 6.21 16.66
CA ALA A 16 -14.88 6.69 15.69
C ALA A 16 -14.59 5.53 14.74
N ARG A 17 -14.71 5.77 13.42
CA ARG A 17 -14.49 4.73 12.42
C ARG A 17 -13.12 4.12 12.72
N ARG A 18 -13.06 2.82 12.99
CA ARG A 18 -11.79 2.14 13.18
C ARG A 18 -11.03 2.22 11.85
N THR A 19 -9.84 2.79 11.88
CA THR A 19 -8.94 2.87 10.73
C THR A 19 -7.81 1.86 10.96
N ALA A 20 -7.25 1.33 9.89
CA ALA A 20 -5.98 0.60 9.97
C ALA A 20 -4.81 1.59 10.11
N GLY A 21 -4.96 2.80 9.55
CA GLY A 21 -3.99 3.89 9.55
C GLY A 21 -3.78 4.44 8.14
N THR A 22 -2.81 5.33 7.99
CA THR A 22 -2.47 5.92 6.70
C THR A 22 -1.76 4.92 5.78
N MET A 23 -2.23 4.81 4.53
CA MET A 23 -1.54 4.17 3.42
C MET A 23 -1.04 5.24 2.45
N PHE A 24 0.16 5.03 1.91
CA PHE A 24 0.77 5.93 0.93
C PHE A 24 1.34 5.13 -0.23
N ALA A 25 1.20 5.60 -1.47
CA ALA A 25 1.88 5.04 -2.63
C ALA A 25 2.61 6.14 -3.39
N ALA A 26 3.85 5.88 -3.79
CA ALA A 26 4.65 6.73 -4.67
C ALA A 26 5.15 5.92 -5.87
N LEU A 27 4.87 6.42 -7.07
CA LEU A 27 5.32 5.85 -8.33
C LEU A 27 6.54 6.63 -8.82
N HIS A 28 7.66 5.95 -8.99
CA HIS A 28 8.90 6.53 -9.50
C HIS A 28 9.17 6.06 -10.92
N GLY A 29 9.76 6.91 -11.76
CA GLY A 29 10.14 6.58 -13.12
C GLY A 29 10.11 7.78 -14.05
N THR A 30 9.82 7.52 -15.32
CA THR A 30 9.58 8.57 -16.31
C THR A 30 8.09 8.66 -16.62
N TRP A 31 7.63 9.88 -16.84
CA TRP A 31 6.24 10.15 -17.16
C TRP A 31 6.15 11.21 -18.25
N VAL A 32 5.39 10.89 -19.29
CA VAL A 32 5.13 11.79 -20.41
C VAL A 32 3.63 12.09 -20.38
N PRO A 33 3.22 13.30 -19.93
CA PRO A 33 1.82 13.72 -19.97
C PRO A 33 1.26 13.61 -21.39
N HIS A 34 -0.02 13.26 -21.52
CA HIS A 34 -0.67 13.29 -22.81
C HIS A 34 -0.90 14.73 -23.29
N ASP A 35 -0.71 15.00 -24.58
CA ASP A 35 -0.91 16.33 -25.17
C ASP A 35 -2.36 16.86 -25.03
N TRP A 36 -3.31 15.95 -24.78
CA TRP A 36 -4.74 16.24 -24.57
C TRP A 36 -5.16 16.15 -23.09
N SER A 37 -4.21 16.05 -22.16
CA SER A 37 -4.50 16.05 -20.73
C SER A 37 -5.25 17.32 -20.34
N ASP A 38 -6.32 17.17 -19.58
CA ASP A 38 -7.02 18.31 -18.97
C ASP A 38 -6.08 18.97 -17.94
N PRO A 39 -5.75 20.26 -18.08
CA PRO A 39 -4.89 20.97 -17.12
C PRO A 39 -5.50 21.06 -15.72
N GLU A 40 -6.82 20.92 -15.58
CA GLU A 40 -7.53 20.96 -14.30
C GLU A 40 -7.61 19.58 -13.61
N ALA A 41 -7.30 18.49 -14.33
CA ALA A 41 -7.32 17.15 -13.77
C ALA A 41 -6.04 16.85 -12.97
N ASP A 42 -6.07 17.18 -11.68
CA ASP A 42 -4.99 16.83 -10.76
C ASP A 42 -5.01 15.35 -10.33
N ALA A 43 -3.90 14.89 -9.74
CA ALA A 43 -3.73 13.52 -9.27
C ALA A 43 -4.84 13.11 -8.30
N TYR A 44 -5.23 14.02 -7.41
CA TYR A 44 -6.27 13.81 -6.43
C TYR A 44 -7.62 13.52 -7.09
N SER A 45 -8.05 14.36 -8.02
CA SER A 45 -9.36 14.24 -8.67
C SER A 45 -9.45 12.96 -9.50
N LEU A 46 -8.40 12.61 -10.24
CA LEU A 46 -8.37 11.37 -11.03
C LEU A 46 -8.42 10.12 -10.13
N PHE A 47 -7.63 10.09 -9.06
CA PHE A 47 -7.64 8.99 -8.10
C PHE A 47 -8.98 8.89 -7.36
N HIS A 48 -9.57 10.03 -6.99
CA HIS A 48 -10.88 10.11 -6.36
C HIS A 48 -11.96 9.50 -7.23
N HIS A 49 -12.07 9.94 -8.48
CA HIS A 49 -13.07 9.41 -9.42
C HIS A 49 -12.86 7.92 -9.69
N ARG A 50 -11.61 7.46 -9.82
CA ARG A 50 -11.33 6.03 -10.00
C ARG A 50 -11.72 5.21 -8.77
N SER A 51 -11.37 5.67 -7.58
CA SER A 51 -11.71 5.01 -6.31
C SER A 51 -13.22 4.94 -6.08
N LEU A 52 -13.95 6.02 -6.42
CA LEU A 52 -15.40 6.07 -6.36
C LEU A 52 -16.03 5.11 -7.36
N ALA A 53 -15.56 5.09 -8.61
CA ALA A 53 -16.09 4.22 -9.66
C ALA A 53 -15.92 2.72 -9.35
N MET A 54 -14.84 2.35 -8.63
CA MET A 54 -14.60 0.98 -8.19
C MET A 54 -15.34 0.62 -6.88
N GLY A 55 -16.01 1.57 -6.25
CA GLY A 55 -16.68 1.38 -4.95
C GLY A 55 -15.70 1.20 -3.78
N TRP A 56 -14.46 1.66 -3.92
CA TRP A 56 -13.43 1.52 -2.89
C TRP A 56 -13.30 2.76 -2.00
N LEU A 57 -13.83 3.90 -2.44
CA LEU A 57 -13.86 5.13 -1.65
C LEU A 57 -14.99 5.08 -0.60
N ASP A 58 -14.66 5.41 0.65
CA ASP A 58 -15.65 5.61 1.70
C ASP A 58 -16.26 7.03 1.61
N ASP A 59 -17.29 7.18 0.78
CA ASP A 59 -17.99 8.46 0.54
C ASP A 59 -19.11 8.78 1.54
N ARG A 60 -19.24 7.99 2.61
CA ARG A 60 -20.34 8.13 3.59
C ARG A 60 -20.30 9.45 4.37
N SER A 61 -19.18 10.19 4.33
CA SER A 61 -19.06 11.55 4.86
C SER A 61 -19.69 12.61 3.94
N ALA A 62 -19.80 12.35 2.63
CA ALA A 62 -20.31 13.27 1.62
C ALA A 62 -21.85 13.17 1.43
N ALA A 63 -22.47 12.06 1.82
CA ALA A 63 -23.92 11.90 1.72
C ALA A 63 -24.64 12.72 2.80
N GLY A 64 -25.52 13.63 2.37
CA GLY A 64 -26.54 14.25 3.20
C GLY A 64 -27.63 13.25 3.58
N ASP A 65 -28.19 13.45 4.76
CA ASP A 65 -29.19 12.61 5.44
C ASP A 65 -28.67 11.28 6.04
N PHE A 66 -29.03 11.04 7.31
CA PHE A 66 -28.58 9.90 8.10
C PHE A 66 -29.13 8.56 7.57
N GLY A 67 -30.27 8.60 6.87
CA GLY A 67 -30.93 7.41 6.32
C GLY A 67 -30.18 6.77 5.14
N ASP A 68 -29.58 7.57 4.25
CA ASP A 68 -28.85 7.06 3.08
C ASP A 68 -27.48 6.47 3.45
N ARG A 69 -26.89 6.97 4.56
CA ARG A 69 -25.60 6.51 5.10
C ARG A 69 -25.62 5.07 5.63
N MET A 70 -26.76 4.56 6.09
CA MET A 70 -26.87 3.19 6.59
C MET A 70 -26.99 2.14 5.49
N LEU A 71 -27.34 2.55 4.26
CA LEU A 71 -27.58 1.62 3.14
C LEU A 71 -26.32 1.39 2.27
N ARG A 72 -25.29 2.23 2.39
CA ARG A 72 -24.04 2.07 1.63
C ARG A 72 -23.02 1.20 2.35
N ALA A 73 -22.47 0.23 1.64
CA ALA A 73 -21.33 -0.54 2.13
C ALA A 73 -20.15 0.40 2.45
N PRO A 74 -19.42 0.18 3.55
CA PRO A 74 -18.20 0.94 3.82
C PRO A 74 -17.18 0.76 2.69
N GLY A 75 -16.57 1.86 2.25
CA GLY A 75 -15.42 1.81 1.36
C GLY A 75 -14.17 1.25 2.05
N LEU A 76 -13.12 1.00 1.26
CA LEU A 76 -11.84 0.50 1.72
C LEU A 76 -10.98 1.60 2.35
N TRP A 77 -11.13 2.86 1.92
CA TRP A 77 -10.37 3.99 2.44
C TRP A 77 -11.09 5.33 2.28
N GLY A 78 -10.70 6.32 3.08
CA GLY A 78 -10.95 7.74 2.81
C GLY A 78 -9.73 8.38 2.14
N MET A 79 -9.93 9.40 1.32
CA MET A 79 -8.80 10.13 0.70
C MET A 79 -8.26 11.22 1.61
N ASN A 80 -6.94 11.33 1.67
CA ASN A 80 -6.25 12.41 2.38
C ASN A 80 -5.69 13.41 1.36
N ASP A 81 -4.75 13.00 0.53
CA ASP A 81 -4.03 13.89 -0.38
C ASP A 81 -3.41 13.10 -1.55
N ALA A 82 -3.05 13.79 -2.63
CA ALA A 82 -2.35 13.21 -3.79
C ALA A 82 -1.72 14.32 -4.64
N GLY A 83 -0.64 14.00 -5.35
CA GLY A 83 0.04 14.99 -6.17
C GLY A 83 0.89 14.40 -7.30
N TRP A 84 1.19 15.25 -8.27
CA TRP A 84 2.22 15.03 -9.28
C TRP A 84 3.57 15.54 -8.76
N GLY A 85 4.66 14.82 -9.03
CA GLY A 85 6.00 15.21 -8.59
C GLY A 85 6.21 15.16 -7.07
N HIS A 86 7.34 15.66 -6.60
CA HIS A 86 7.67 15.65 -5.18
C HIS A 86 6.81 16.65 -4.37
N PRO A 87 6.24 16.26 -3.21
CA PRO A 87 5.41 17.16 -2.39
C PRO A 87 6.14 18.45 -1.97
N LEU A 88 7.47 18.37 -1.85
CA LEU A 88 8.34 19.50 -1.48
C LEU A 88 8.95 20.24 -2.69
N GLY A 89 8.56 19.90 -3.93
CA GLY A 89 9.02 20.59 -5.14
C GLY A 89 10.50 20.39 -5.49
N THR A 90 11.09 19.24 -5.14
CA THR A 90 12.48 18.92 -5.50
C THR A 90 12.56 18.35 -6.92
N ASP A 91 13.19 19.11 -7.82
CA ASP A 91 13.32 18.79 -9.25
C ASP A 91 14.18 17.55 -9.56
N ASP A 92 14.93 17.02 -8.58
CA ASP A 92 15.89 15.91 -8.75
C ASP A 92 15.36 14.55 -8.28
N THR A 93 14.05 14.34 -8.39
CA THR A 93 13.43 13.07 -8.00
C THR A 93 12.74 12.44 -9.20
N ASN A 94 12.95 11.14 -9.39
CA ASN A 94 12.18 10.34 -10.35
C ASN A 94 10.72 10.14 -9.89
N LEU A 95 10.24 10.84 -8.85
CA LEU A 95 8.89 10.71 -8.33
C LEU A 95 7.90 11.33 -9.32
N VAL A 96 7.05 10.48 -9.89
CA VAL A 96 6.03 10.89 -10.87
C VAL A 96 4.76 11.33 -10.17
N SER A 97 4.26 10.51 -9.26
CA SER A 97 2.96 10.71 -8.62
C SER A 97 2.93 10.03 -7.27
N TRP A 98 2.15 10.59 -6.35
CA TRP A 98 1.92 10.01 -5.04
C TRP A 98 0.46 10.16 -4.59
N PHE A 99 0.04 9.24 -3.74
CA PHE A 99 -1.33 9.14 -3.25
C PHE A 99 -1.32 8.74 -1.77
N GLN A 100 -2.12 9.43 -0.96
CA GLN A 100 -2.28 9.19 0.47
C GLN A 100 -3.74 8.97 0.81
N VAL A 101 -4.02 7.87 1.50
CA VAL A 101 -5.37 7.50 1.94
C VAL A 101 -5.35 7.08 3.40
N GLU A 102 -6.49 7.22 4.07
CA GLU A 102 -6.73 6.63 5.39
C GLU A 102 -7.43 5.28 5.20
N ALA A 103 -6.70 4.19 5.40
CA ALA A 103 -7.24 2.85 5.23
C ALA A 103 -8.25 2.54 6.34
N SER A 104 -9.41 2.03 5.96
CA SER A 104 -10.39 1.52 6.91
C SER A 104 -9.82 0.31 7.64
N ALA A 105 -10.24 0.09 8.89
CA ALA A 105 -9.92 -1.16 9.58
C ALA A 105 -10.46 -2.34 8.76
N VAL A 106 -9.60 -3.33 8.55
CA VAL A 106 -9.95 -4.55 7.84
C VAL A 106 -10.47 -5.58 8.85
N ALA A 107 -11.36 -6.46 8.40
CA ALA A 107 -11.77 -7.61 9.20
C ALA A 107 -10.58 -8.57 9.37
N ASP A 108 -10.58 -9.37 10.45
CA ASP A 108 -9.45 -10.21 10.84
C ASP A 108 -9.00 -11.25 9.79
N ASP A 109 -9.85 -11.52 8.79
CA ASP A 109 -9.61 -12.44 7.68
C ASP A 109 -9.23 -11.72 6.36
N ARG A 110 -9.11 -10.39 6.35
CA ARG A 110 -8.82 -9.58 5.15
C ARG A 110 -7.47 -8.90 5.23
N PRO A 111 -6.69 -8.88 4.12
CA PRO A 111 -5.42 -8.16 4.09
C PRO A 111 -5.68 -6.65 3.98
N LEU A 112 -4.63 -5.84 4.16
CA LEU A 112 -4.66 -4.45 3.70
C LEU A 112 -4.99 -4.41 2.19
N PRO A 113 -5.78 -3.43 1.72
CA PRO A 113 -6.23 -3.35 0.34
C PRO A 113 -5.16 -2.77 -0.60
N VAL A 114 -3.96 -3.33 -0.59
CA VAL A 114 -2.79 -2.78 -1.31
C VAL A 114 -2.97 -2.89 -2.82
N GLN A 115 -3.41 -4.04 -3.35
CA GLN A 115 -3.64 -4.19 -4.79
C GLN A 115 -4.72 -3.23 -5.32
N PRO A 116 -5.92 -3.12 -4.70
CA PRO A 116 -6.89 -2.09 -5.06
C PRO A 116 -6.32 -0.67 -5.04
N PHE A 117 -5.55 -0.34 -3.99
CA PHE A 117 -4.95 0.97 -3.83
C PHE A 117 -3.97 1.30 -4.98
N LEU A 118 -3.05 0.38 -5.28
CA LEU A 118 -2.09 0.53 -6.37
C LEU A 118 -2.77 0.56 -7.74
N ARG A 119 -3.86 -0.19 -7.91
CA ARG A 119 -4.63 -0.16 -9.15
C ARG A 119 -5.20 1.24 -9.42
N CYS A 120 -5.79 1.86 -8.40
CA CYS A 120 -6.28 3.24 -8.50
C CYS A 120 -5.15 4.24 -8.79
N ALA A 121 -4.02 4.11 -8.11
CA ALA A 121 -2.84 4.96 -8.32
C ALA A 121 -2.34 4.89 -9.77
N VAL A 122 -2.13 3.67 -10.28
CA VAL A 122 -1.63 3.47 -11.65
C VAL A 122 -2.65 3.91 -12.69
N ASP A 123 -3.94 3.57 -12.52
CA ASP A 123 -4.97 3.99 -13.47
C ASP A 123 -5.09 5.52 -13.54
N ALA A 124 -4.96 6.22 -12.40
CA ALA A 124 -4.96 7.68 -12.36
C ALA A 124 -3.74 8.28 -13.08
N THR A 125 -2.53 7.79 -12.80
CA THR A 125 -1.30 8.26 -13.44
C THR A 125 -1.28 7.94 -14.94
N ALA A 126 -1.75 6.75 -15.33
CA ALA A 126 -1.82 6.30 -16.72
C ALA A 126 -2.88 7.06 -17.54
N LEU A 127 -3.93 7.56 -16.89
CA LEU A 127 -4.94 8.39 -17.55
C LEU A 127 -4.39 9.78 -17.92
N ALA A 128 -3.48 10.32 -17.10
CA ALA A 128 -2.86 11.62 -17.31
C ALA A 128 -1.63 11.56 -18.24
N GLY A 129 -0.97 10.39 -18.38
CA GLY A 129 0.17 10.23 -19.27
C GLY A 129 0.78 8.83 -19.28
N ALA A 130 1.76 8.63 -20.15
CA ALA A 130 2.48 7.36 -20.27
C ALA A 130 3.54 7.23 -19.16
N LEU A 131 3.36 6.26 -18.26
CA LEU A 131 4.28 5.94 -17.15
C LEU A 131 5.23 4.80 -17.53
N THR A 132 6.52 5.00 -17.32
CA THR A 132 7.51 3.92 -17.25
C THR A 132 8.04 3.84 -15.82
N LEU A 133 7.62 2.83 -15.07
CA LEU A 133 7.94 2.65 -13.66
C LEU A 133 9.40 2.20 -13.46
N SER A 134 10.16 2.88 -12.62
CA SER A 134 11.50 2.49 -12.15
C SER A 134 11.51 2.02 -10.71
N ALA A 135 10.61 2.50 -9.86
CA ALA A 135 10.43 2.01 -8.50
C ALA A 135 9.01 2.30 -7.98
N LEU A 136 8.58 1.51 -7.00
CA LEU A 136 7.33 1.69 -6.28
C LEU A 136 7.64 1.80 -4.78
N GLN A 137 7.11 2.82 -4.12
CA GLN A 137 7.13 2.93 -2.67
C GLN A 137 5.72 2.84 -2.12
N VAL A 138 5.53 2.05 -1.06
CA VAL A 138 4.24 1.90 -0.38
C VAL A 138 4.43 1.93 1.12
N LEU A 139 3.75 2.85 1.81
CA LEU A 139 3.62 2.83 3.26
C LEU A 139 2.39 2.02 3.65
N LEU A 140 2.58 1.01 4.49
CA LEU A 140 1.54 0.07 4.90
C LEU A 140 1.32 0.14 6.42
N PRO A 141 0.10 0.42 6.90
CA PRO A 141 -0.19 0.50 8.32
C PRO A 141 -0.41 -0.91 8.91
N VAL A 142 0.64 -1.71 8.98
CA VAL A 142 0.58 -3.12 9.43
C VAL A 142 0.19 -3.27 10.90
N GLN A 143 0.35 -2.23 11.71
CA GLN A 143 -0.18 -2.18 13.08
C GLN A 143 -1.71 -2.33 13.13
N GLY A 144 -2.41 -1.93 12.08
CA GLY A 144 -3.86 -2.14 11.93
C GLY A 144 -4.25 -3.60 11.70
N LEU A 145 -3.27 -4.49 11.49
CA LEU A 145 -3.44 -5.94 11.38
C LEU A 145 -3.09 -6.69 12.68
N PHE A 146 -2.49 -6.02 13.67
CA PHE A 146 -1.87 -6.68 14.84
C PHE A 146 -2.90 -7.31 15.79
N ASP A 147 -4.06 -6.68 15.97
CA ASP A 147 -5.16 -7.23 16.80
C ASP A 147 -5.87 -8.42 16.14
N SER A 148 -5.58 -8.69 14.86
CA SER A 148 -6.13 -9.78 14.09
C SER A 148 -5.07 -10.84 13.84
N GLN A 149 -4.89 -11.78 14.78
CA GLN A 149 -4.23 -13.03 14.43
C GLN A 149 -5.07 -13.72 13.35
N ARG A 150 -4.64 -13.58 12.10
CA ARG A 150 -5.31 -14.14 10.95
C ARG A 150 -5.52 -15.63 11.17
N PRO A 151 -6.78 -16.12 11.13
CA PRO A 151 -7.04 -17.53 11.36
C PRO A 151 -6.33 -18.41 10.33
N ALA A 152 -5.88 -19.59 10.75
CA ALA A 152 -5.15 -20.52 9.88
C ALA A 152 -5.91 -20.89 8.59
N TYR A 153 -7.25 -20.82 8.59
CA TYR A 153 -8.09 -21.09 7.42
C TYR A 153 -8.12 -19.97 6.38
N ALA A 154 -7.64 -18.76 6.73
CA ALA A 154 -7.76 -17.55 5.93
C ALA A 154 -6.38 -16.98 5.55
N PRO A 155 -5.47 -17.72 4.87
CA PRO A 155 -4.22 -17.17 4.36
C PRO A 155 -4.48 -15.96 3.46
N VAL A 156 -3.46 -15.11 3.30
CA VAL A 156 -3.52 -13.92 2.44
C VAL A 156 -4.05 -14.30 1.07
N PRO A 157 -5.10 -13.65 0.55
CA PRO A 157 -5.65 -13.90 -0.77
C PRO A 157 -4.58 -13.98 -1.87
N ALA A 158 -3.56 -13.11 -1.81
CA ALA A 158 -2.40 -13.14 -2.70
C ALA A 158 -1.79 -14.55 -2.85
N THR A 159 -1.55 -15.28 -1.76
CA THR A 159 -0.98 -16.64 -1.82
C THR A 159 -1.82 -17.64 -2.62
N ARG A 160 -3.13 -17.38 -2.78
CA ARG A 160 -4.07 -18.22 -3.57
C ARG A 160 -4.22 -17.74 -5.01
N THR A 161 -3.83 -16.51 -5.32
CA THR A 161 -4.00 -15.90 -6.64
C THR A 161 -2.74 -15.95 -7.50
N GLY A 162 -1.68 -16.64 -7.06
CA GLY A 162 -0.50 -16.90 -7.89
C GLY A 162 -0.81 -17.39 -9.33
N PRO A 163 -1.81 -18.28 -9.54
CA PRO A 163 -2.21 -18.70 -10.89
C PRO A 163 -2.67 -17.57 -11.83
N TRP A 164 -3.03 -16.38 -11.32
CA TRP A 164 -3.30 -15.19 -12.14
C TRP A 164 -2.10 -14.84 -13.04
N PHE A 165 -0.88 -15.10 -12.56
CA PHE A 165 0.36 -14.83 -13.28
C PHE A 165 0.86 -16.04 -14.10
N ALA A 166 0.15 -17.17 -14.10
CA ALA A 166 0.62 -18.40 -14.76
C ALA A 166 0.77 -18.28 -16.30
N GLY A 167 0.09 -17.31 -16.91
CA GLY A 167 0.19 -17.03 -18.35
C GLY A 167 1.41 -16.17 -18.76
N ARG A 168 2.23 -15.71 -17.80
CA ARG A 168 3.37 -14.84 -18.11
C ARG A 168 4.53 -15.63 -18.71
N ALA A 169 5.22 -15.01 -19.66
CA ALA A 169 6.39 -15.63 -20.26
C ALA A 169 7.53 -15.72 -19.22
N PRO A 170 8.28 -16.83 -19.13
CA PRO A 170 9.40 -16.93 -18.20
C PRO A 170 10.46 -15.82 -18.35
N ARG A 171 10.58 -15.24 -19.56
CA ARG A 171 11.49 -14.12 -19.86
C ARG A 171 11.01 -12.77 -19.33
N SER A 172 9.77 -12.66 -18.85
CA SER A 172 9.24 -11.45 -18.22
C SER A 172 9.75 -11.26 -16.79
N ARG A 173 10.38 -12.30 -16.22
CA ARG A 173 10.95 -12.25 -14.88
C ARG A 173 11.96 -11.11 -14.76
N THR A 174 11.81 -10.36 -13.68
CA THR A 174 12.63 -9.19 -13.37
C THR A 174 13.25 -9.38 -12.00
N SER A 175 14.57 -9.33 -11.94
CA SER A 175 15.30 -9.30 -10.67
C SER A 175 15.03 -7.97 -9.97
N VAL A 176 14.62 -8.03 -8.71
CA VAL A 176 14.19 -6.88 -7.92
C VAL A 176 14.84 -6.88 -6.53
N ALA A 177 15.05 -5.67 -6.02
CA ALA A 177 15.37 -5.42 -4.62
C ALA A 177 14.14 -4.82 -3.93
N ILE A 178 13.79 -5.36 -2.78
CA ILE A 178 12.65 -4.97 -1.96
C ILE A 178 13.16 -4.50 -0.60
N GLY A 179 13.20 -3.20 -0.37
CA GLY A 179 13.48 -2.63 0.93
C GLY A 179 12.24 -2.67 1.82
N LEU A 180 12.38 -3.17 3.03
CA LEU A 180 11.38 -3.10 4.11
C LEU A 180 11.96 -2.26 5.23
N ASN A 181 11.25 -1.25 5.71
CA ASN A 181 11.73 -0.37 6.78
C ASN A 181 10.61 -0.03 7.78
N SER A 182 10.88 -0.21 9.08
CA SER A 182 9.99 0.14 10.19
C SER A 182 10.39 1.45 10.90
N GLY A 183 11.20 2.26 10.23
CA GLY A 183 11.69 3.53 10.73
C GLY A 183 12.65 3.33 11.89
N GLN A 184 12.30 3.85 13.06
CA GLN A 184 13.08 3.75 14.29
C GLN A 184 12.83 2.45 15.08
N ASP A 185 11.83 1.65 14.74
CA ASP A 185 11.52 0.39 15.41
C ASP A 185 12.38 -0.75 14.84
N PRO A 186 13.13 -1.51 15.66
CA PRO A 186 13.95 -2.65 15.20
C PRO A 186 13.15 -3.90 14.78
N ALA A 187 11.82 -3.83 14.70
CA ALA A 187 10.95 -4.95 14.34
C ALA A 187 11.39 -5.69 13.06
N ILE A 188 11.69 -4.96 11.97
CA ILE A 188 12.04 -5.59 10.68
C ILE A 188 13.36 -6.36 10.74
N PRO A 189 14.48 -5.78 11.22
CA PRO A 189 15.70 -6.55 11.44
C PRO A 189 15.50 -7.78 12.34
N ALA A 190 14.67 -7.69 13.37
CA ALA A 190 14.43 -8.79 14.31
C ALA A 190 13.68 -9.99 13.69
N ILE A 191 12.93 -9.78 12.61
CA ILE A 191 12.14 -10.83 11.93
C ILE A 191 12.70 -11.24 10.56
N ALA A 192 13.85 -10.70 10.16
CA ALA A 192 14.40 -10.84 8.81
C ALA A 192 14.55 -12.31 8.35
N ASP A 193 15.15 -13.15 9.20
CA ASP A 193 15.35 -14.57 8.90
C ASP A 193 14.02 -15.32 8.78
N ASN A 194 13.07 -15.06 9.68
CA ASN A 194 11.74 -15.67 9.63
C ASN A 194 10.97 -15.24 8.37
N LEU A 195 11.14 -13.99 7.94
CA LEU A 195 10.55 -13.47 6.71
C LEU A 195 11.15 -14.15 5.48
N ALA A 196 12.48 -14.35 5.46
CA ALA A 196 13.17 -15.08 4.40
C ALA A 196 12.69 -16.55 4.31
N ASP A 197 12.57 -17.23 5.45
CA ASP A 197 12.04 -18.60 5.53
C ASP A 197 10.60 -18.67 5.03
N TYR A 198 9.76 -17.70 5.41
CA TYR A 198 8.39 -17.61 4.94
C TYR A 198 8.31 -17.43 3.41
N LEU A 199 9.11 -16.52 2.84
CA LEU A 199 9.15 -16.29 1.39
C LEU A 199 9.70 -17.51 0.63
N GLY A 200 10.71 -18.19 1.18
CA GLY A 200 11.30 -19.40 0.58
C GLY A 200 10.39 -20.62 0.64
N SER A 201 9.49 -20.70 1.63
CA SER A 201 8.60 -21.85 1.84
C SER A 201 7.16 -21.65 1.34
N ALA A 202 6.79 -20.44 0.90
CA ALA A 202 5.42 -20.08 0.52
C ALA A 202 4.85 -20.86 -0.70
N GLY A 203 5.67 -21.60 -1.45
CA GLY A 203 5.20 -22.45 -2.56
C GLY A 203 4.52 -21.68 -3.70
N GLN A 204 4.90 -20.42 -3.89
CA GLN A 204 4.35 -19.48 -4.87
C GLN A 204 5.43 -19.12 -5.91
N ASP A 205 5.01 -18.80 -7.14
CA ASP A 205 5.93 -18.52 -8.26
C ASP A 205 5.88 -17.07 -8.76
N VAL A 206 5.22 -16.18 -8.01
CA VAL A 206 5.12 -14.74 -8.32
C VAL A 206 6.39 -14.00 -7.92
N PHE A 207 7.00 -14.36 -6.79
CA PHE A 207 8.27 -13.82 -6.33
C PHE A 207 9.20 -14.93 -5.82
N THR A 208 10.34 -15.13 -6.45
CA THR A 208 11.32 -16.13 -6.02
C THR A 208 12.38 -15.47 -5.15
N TYR A 209 12.36 -15.75 -3.84
CA TYR A 209 13.37 -15.28 -2.90
C TYR A 209 14.77 -15.80 -3.25
N ARG A 210 15.78 -14.93 -3.14
CA ARG A 210 17.20 -15.25 -3.40
C ARG A 210 18.06 -15.05 -2.17
N SER A 211 18.02 -13.86 -1.58
CA SER A 211 18.83 -13.47 -0.42
C SER A 211 18.26 -12.24 0.25
N HIS A 212 18.81 -11.85 1.41
CA HIS A 212 18.54 -10.55 2.02
C HIS A 212 19.83 -9.94 2.60
N ASP A 213 19.82 -8.63 2.82
CA ASP A 213 20.90 -7.84 3.43
C ASP A 213 20.28 -6.75 4.33
N PHE A 214 21.04 -6.25 5.29
CA PHE A 214 20.67 -5.12 6.15
C PHE A 214 21.15 -3.79 5.59
N ALA A 215 22.10 -3.80 4.65
CA ALA A 215 22.50 -2.60 3.93
C ALA A 215 21.44 -2.22 2.89
N VAL A 216 20.83 -1.04 3.06
CA VAL A 216 19.93 -0.46 2.05
C VAL A 216 20.78 0.14 0.92
N PRO A 217 20.59 -0.27 -0.35
CA PRO A 217 21.31 0.32 -1.46
C PRO A 217 21.04 1.81 -1.61
N ASP A 218 22.10 2.59 -1.86
CA ASP A 218 22.00 4.04 -2.15
C ASP A 218 21.10 4.35 -3.36
N THR A 219 20.83 3.35 -4.20
CA THR A 219 19.96 3.49 -5.38
C THR A 219 18.47 3.45 -5.04
N MET A 220 18.08 3.03 -3.83
CA MET A 220 16.68 3.05 -3.44
C MET A 220 16.24 4.48 -3.08
N PRO A 221 15.10 4.95 -3.60
CA PRO A 221 14.58 6.26 -3.24
C PRO A 221 14.31 6.35 -1.73
N GLY A 222 14.57 7.51 -1.14
CA GLY A 222 14.13 7.83 0.22
C GLY A 222 12.60 8.01 0.32
N PRO A 223 12.03 8.05 1.53
CA PRO A 223 10.60 8.31 1.70
C PRO A 223 10.23 9.69 1.14
N PRO A 224 9.20 9.82 0.29
CA PRO A 224 8.80 11.09 -0.31
C PRO A 224 7.86 11.91 0.58
N PHE A 225 7.80 11.56 1.87
CA PHE A 225 6.90 12.15 2.85
C PHE A 225 7.63 12.34 4.19
N GLY A 226 7.07 13.20 5.04
CA GLY A 226 7.69 13.53 6.32
C GLY A 226 7.66 12.38 7.33
N ASP A 227 8.66 12.34 8.21
CA ASP A 227 8.82 11.29 9.22
C ASP A 227 7.59 11.10 10.11
N HIS A 228 6.78 12.14 10.33
CA HIS A 228 5.57 12.10 11.14
C HIS A 228 4.45 11.18 10.60
N LEU A 229 4.43 10.86 9.31
CA LEU A 229 3.44 9.92 8.75
C LEU A 229 3.74 8.47 9.13
N TRP A 230 4.93 8.21 9.64
CA TRP A 230 5.40 6.89 10.01
C TRP A 230 6.31 6.98 11.23
N ASN A 231 7.07 5.94 11.54
CA ASN A 231 8.01 5.96 12.66
C ASN A 231 9.41 6.41 12.22
N GLY A 232 9.51 7.42 11.33
CA GLY A 232 10.79 7.83 10.71
C GLY A 232 11.74 8.57 11.67
N PRO A 233 12.97 8.91 11.22
CA PRO A 233 13.62 8.61 9.94
C PRO A 233 13.91 7.11 9.70
N PRO A 234 14.25 6.70 8.46
CA PRO A 234 14.61 5.32 8.16
C PRO A 234 15.89 4.91 8.90
N GLY A 235 15.82 3.84 9.69
CA GLY A 235 16.98 3.32 10.42
C GLY A 235 17.00 1.80 10.59
N ASN A 236 15.84 1.16 10.58
CA ASN A 236 15.70 -0.27 10.80
C ASN A 236 15.04 -0.90 9.58
N GLY A 237 15.86 -1.35 8.64
CA GLY A 237 15.38 -1.99 7.43
C GLY A 237 16.20 -3.19 7.00
N VAL A 238 15.61 -3.94 6.07
CA VAL A 238 16.18 -5.10 5.41
C VAL A 238 15.85 -4.99 3.93
N VAL A 239 16.77 -5.38 3.07
CA VAL A 239 16.54 -5.50 1.63
C VAL A 239 16.49 -6.97 1.26
N VAL A 240 15.39 -7.37 0.65
CA VAL A 240 15.16 -8.71 0.12
C VAL A 240 15.39 -8.69 -1.38
N TYR A 241 16.21 -9.61 -1.88
CA TYR A 241 16.52 -9.78 -3.30
C TYR A 241 15.81 -11.01 -3.83
N GLY A 242 15.33 -10.93 -5.06
CA GLY A 242 14.63 -12.04 -5.71
C GLY A 242 14.18 -11.71 -7.12
N ASP A 243 13.40 -12.60 -7.70
CA ASP A 243 12.89 -12.47 -9.07
C ASP A 243 11.37 -12.39 -9.05
N LEU A 244 10.83 -11.25 -9.48
CA LEU A 244 9.40 -11.03 -9.67
C LEU A 244 8.98 -11.59 -11.04
N VAL A 245 7.81 -12.23 -11.12
CA VAL A 245 7.30 -12.86 -12.34
C VAL A 245 7.17 -11.88 -13.51
N GLU A 246 6.88 -10.62 -13.21
CA GLU A 246 6.94 -9.50 -14.14
C GLU A 246 7.13 -8.18 -13.38
N TRP A 247 7.75 -7.19 -14.02
CA TRP A 247 7.76 -5.82 -13.48
C TRP A 247 6.43 -5.13 -13.75
N SER A 248 5.53 -5.14 -12.76
CA SER A 248 4.24 -4.44 -12.79
C SER A 248 3.77 -4.07 -11.39
N CYS A 249 2.87 -3.10 -11.28
CA CYS A 249 2.25 -2.76 -9.98
C CYS A 249 1.34 -3.88 -9.45
N ASP A 250 0.77 -4.72 -10.32
CA ASP A 250 -0.02 -5.87 -9.88
C ASP A 250 0.87 -6.90 -9.17
N ALA A 251 2.02 -7.25 -9.77
CA ALA A 251 2.97 -8.18 -9.16
C ALA A 251 3.65 -7.57 -7.91
N ALA A 252 3.99 -6.27 -7.95
CA ALA A 252 4.56 -5.58 -6.80
C ALA A 252 3.56 -5.47 -5.63
N GLY A 253 2.29 -5.15 -5.93
CA GLY A 253 1.21 -5.11 -4.95
C GLY A 253 0.93 -6.47 -4.33
N TRP A 254 0.99 -7.53 -5.14
CA TRP A 254 0.88 -8.91 -4.66
C TRP A 254 1.94 -9.25 -3.61
N VAL A 255 3.22 -8.91 -3.88
CA VAL A 255 4.31 -9.14 -2.92
C VAL A 255 4.16 -8.25 -1.69
N ALA A 256 3.76 -6.99 -1.87
CA ALA A 256 3.54 -6.05 -0.77
C ALA A 256 2.47 -6.54 0.22
N GLU A 257 1.35 -7.10 -0.25
CA GLU A 257 0.32 -7.69 0.62
C GLU A 257 0.85 -8.86 1.44
N ILE A 258 1.67 -9.72 0.82
CA ILE A 258 2.25 -10.87 1.50
C ILE A 258 3.26 -10.43 2.56
N LEU A 259 4.13 -9.49 2.24
CA LEU A 259 5.13 -8.97 3.18
C LEU A 259 4.47 -8.23 4.35
N ALA A 260 3.42 -7.45 4.08
CA ALA A 260 2.66 -6.77 5.12
C ALA A 260 2.03 -7.75 6.12
N ASP A 261 1.36 -8.77 5.59
CA ASP A 261 0.72 -9.79 6.43
C ASP A 261 1.75 -10.65 7.17
N ALA A 262 2.84 -11.04 6.51
CA ALA A 262 3.92 -11.79 7.15
C ALA A 262 4.59 -10.98 8.26
N ALA A 263 4.90 -9.70 8.02
CA ALA A 263 5.48 -8.83 9.02
C ALA A 263 4.56 -8.67 10.24
N ALA A 264 3.27 -8.41 10.02
CA ALA A 264 2.30 -8.32 11.11
C ALA A 264 2.23 -9.63 11.93
N ARG A 265 2.17 -10.79 11.27
CA ARG A 265 2.16 -12.10 11.96
C ARG A 265 3.43 -12.40 12.74
N LEU A 266 4.56 -11.90 12.27
CA LEU A 266 5.86 -12.05 12.92
C LEU A 266 6.08 -11.00 14.03
N GLY A 267 5.10 -10.11 14.26
CA GLY A 267 5.07 -9.20 15.41
C GLY A 267 5.39 -7.75 15.09
N ALA A 268 5.50 -7.35 13.81
CA ALA A 268 5.64 -5.95 13.45
C ALA A 268 4.36 -5.16 13.80
N ALA A 269 4.49 -4.14 14.64
CA ALA A 269 3.38 -3.35 15.18
C ALA A 269 3.52 -1.85 14.84
N THR A 270 4.29 -1.51 13.81
CA THR A 270 4.53 -0.14 13.34
C THR A 270 4.37 -0.06 11.83
N PRO A 271 4.04 1.11 11.24
CA PRO A 271 3.92 1.25 9.80
C PRO A 271 5.20 0.80 9.07
N LEU A 272 5.01 0.10 7.95
CA LEU A 272 6.09 -0.49 7.15
C LEU A 272 6.20 0.25 5.82
N LEU A 273 7.35 0.86 5.54
CA LEU A 273 7.67 1.38 4.22
C LEU A 273 8.30 0.28 3.37
N LEU A 274 7.64 -0.08 2.28
CA LEU A 274 8.19 -0.95 1.25
C LEU A 274 8.69 -0.12 0.07
N THR A 275 9.90 -0.39 -0.38
CA THR A 275 10.46 0.16 -1.63
C THR A 275 10.81 -1.01 -2.55
N ILE A 276 10.16 -1.11 -3.70
CA ILE A 276 10.40 -2.17 -4.69
C ILE A 276 11.01 -1.51 -5.92
N ALA A 277 12.17 -1.99 -6.37
CA ALA A 277 12.82 -1.53 -7.58
C ALA A 277 13.48 -2.70 -8.33
N PRO A 278 13.57 -2.68 -9.67
CA PRO A 278 14.43 -3.59 -10.40
C PRO A 278 15.88 -3.45 -9.93
N GLU A 279 16.59 -4.57 -9.87
CA GLU A 279 18.03 -4.54 -9.68
C GLU A 279 18.67 -3.84 -10.89
N SER A 280 19.49 -2.81 -10.65
CA SER A 280 20.30 -2.21 -11.70
C SER A 280 21.18 -3.30 -12.31
N ARG A 281 21.06 -3.54 -13.63
CA ARG A 281 22.02 -4.40 -14.33
C ARG A 281 23.38 -3.73 -14.23
N GLN A 282 24.31 -4.34 -13.49
CA GLN A 282 25.74 -4.04 -13.61
C GLN A 282 26.26 -4.44 -14.99
#